data_AF-A0A1B4Q1T8-F1
#
_entry.id   AF-A0A1B4Q1T8-F1
#
_cell.length_a   1.000
_cell.length_b   1.000
_cell.length_c   1.000
_cell.angle_alpha   90.00
_cell.angle_beta   90.00
_cell.angle_gamma   90.00
#
_symmetry.space_group_name_H-M   'P 1'
#
loop_
_entity.id
_entity.type
_entity.pdbx_description
1 polymer ?
#
loop_
_entity_poly.entity_id
_entity_poly.type
_entity_poly.pdbx_seq_one_letter_code
_entity_poly.pdbx_strand_id
1 'polypeptide(L)'
;MNDDLKQNMADTLQAALERVVDERSFVDFLGVLGRDWKAEREIAARTTSFPHDGGALGWENDSIGTFLEAAVDWADASTDGLRFYQVPDNPWRRAADILFAGKIYE
;
A
#
# COMPACT_ATOMS: atom_id res chain seq x y z
N MET A 1 8.12 15.20 11.28
CA MET A 1 7.70 14.87 9.90
C MET A 1 6.42 15.66 9.63
N ASN A 2 6.10 16.02 8.39
CA ASN A 2 4.86 16.76 8.12
C ASN A 2 3.68 15.77 8.15
N ASP A 3 3.03 15.63 9.30
CA ASP A 3 1.94 14.67 9.50
C ASP A 3 0.79 14.89 8.49
N ASP A 4 0.58 16.15 8.06
CA ASP A 4 -0.37 16.49 7.00
C ASP A 4 -0.01 15.83 5.66
N LEU A 5 1.28 15.74 5.32
CA LEU A 5 1.71 15.06 4.08
C LEU A 5 1.42 13.56 4.16
N LYS A 6 1.77 12.92 5.28
CA LYS A 6 1.53 11.49 5.51
C LYS A 6 0.04 11.19 5.37
N GLN A 7 -0.82 11.98 6.01
CA GLN A 7 -2.27 11.81 5.93
C GLN A 7 -2.80 12.02 4.51
N ASN A 8 -2.41 13.11 3.84
CA ASN A 8 -2.86 13.39 2.47
C ASN A 8 -2.47 12.29 1.48
N MET A 9 -1.25 11.73 1.62
CA MET A 9 -0.79 10.62 0.78
C MET A 9 -1.57 9.34 1.06
N ALA A 10 -1.81 9.03 2.34
CA ALA A 10 -2.64 7.89 2.75
C ALA A 10 -4.08 8.01 2.20
N ASP A 11 -4.72 9.17 2.35
CA ASP A 11 -6.08 9.41 1.85
C ASP A 11 -6.16 9.29 0.32
N THR A 12 -5.14 9.79 -0.38
CA THR A 12 -5.06 9.70 -1.85
C THR A 12 -4.93 8.25 -2.30
N LEU A 13 -4.08 7.46 -1.64
CA LEU A 13 -3.87 6.05 -1.95
C LEU A 13 -5.13 5.22 -1.63
N GLN A 14 -5.74 5.46 -0.47
CA GLN A 14 -6.99 4.81 -0.07
C GLN A 14 -8.12 5.10 -1.07
N ALA A 15 -8.29 6.37 -1.46
CA ALA A 15 -9.30 6.74 -2.45
C ALA A 15 -9.04 6.14 -3.85
N ALA A 16 -7.78 5.88 -4.21
CA ALA A 16 -7.45 5.19 -5.45
C ALA A 16 -7.79 3.70 -5.38
N LEU A 17 -7.45 3.04 -4.26
CA LEU A 17 -7.78 1.65 -3.97
C LEU A 17 -9.30 1.41 -4.03
N GLU A 18 -10.07 2.29 -3.38
CA GLU A 18 -11.52 2.18 -3.31
C GLU A 18 -12.22 2.30 -4.67
N ARG A 19 -11.60 2.99 -5.63
CA ARG A 19 -12.12 3.21 -6.99
C ARG A 19 -11.79 2.10 -7.97
N VAL A 20 -11.03 1.07 -7.58
CA VAL A 20 -10.68 -0.03 -8.48
C VAL A 20 -11.93 -0.88 -8.78
N VAL A 21 -12.43 -0.75 -10.01
CA VAL A 21 -13.60 -1.48 -10.53
C VAL A 21 -13.30 -2.24 -11.82
N ASP A 22 -12.19 -1.94 -12.47
CA ASP A 22 -11.75 -2.52 -13.74
C ASP A 22 -10.23 -2.40 -13.92
N GLU A 23 -9.70 -2.87 -15.05
CA GLU A 23 -8.28 -2.78 -15.39
C GLU A 23 -7.77 -1.33 -15.42
N ARG A 24 -8.57 -0.40 -15.96
CA ARG A 24 -8.16 1.00 -16.13
C ARG A 24 -7.95 1.66 -14.76
N SER A 25 -8.92 1.51 -13.87
CA SER A 25 -8.86 2.02 -12.50
C SER A 25 -7.80 1.31 -11.66
N PHE A 26 -7.52 0.02 -11.91
CA PHE A 26 -6.39 -0.69 -11.32
C PHE A 26 -5.04 -0.09 -11.74
N VAL A 27 -4.84 0.21 -13.03
CA VAL A 27 -3.62 0.87 -13.52
C VAL A 27 -3.47 2.26 -12.91
N ASP A 28 -4.57 3.01 -12.73
CA ASP A 28 -4.55 4.30 -12.04
C ASP A 28 -4.10 4.15 -10.56
N PHE A 29 -4.59 3.12 -9.85
CA PHE A 29 -4.15 2.76 -8.50
C PHE A 29 -2.64 2.44 -8.45
N LEU A 30 -2.12 1.62 -9.39
CA LEU A 30 -0.69 1.33 -9.47
C LEU A 30 0.15 2.61 -9.65
N GLY A 31 -0.35 3.56 -10.43
CA GLY A 31 0.29 4.87 -10.59
C GLY A 31 0.31 5.71 -9.31
N VAL A 32 -0.71 5.61 -8.47
CA VAL A 32 -0.75 6.27 -7.14
C VAL A 32 0.19 5.56 -6.16
N LEU A 33 0.13 4.22 -6.05
CA LEU A 33 1.00 3.42 -5.20
C LEU A 33 2.49 3.64 -5.54
N GLY A 34 2.84 3.67 -6.83
CA GLY A 34 4.21 3.93 -7.26
C GLY A 34 4.70 5.36 -6.97
N ARG A 35 3.81 6.35 -6.95
CA ARG A 35 4.17 7.73 -6.54
C ARG A 35 4.35 7.82 -5.03
N ASP A 36 3.49 7.15 -4.27
CA ASP A 36 3.60 7.03 -2.82
C ASP A 36 4.94 6.40 -2.41
N TRP A 37 5.34 5.30 -3.06
CA TRP A 37 6.66 4.67 -2.86
C TRP A 37 7.84 5.61 -3.17
N LYS A 38 7.77 6.36 -4.28
CA LYS A 38 8.83 7.31 -4.65
C LYS A 38 8.98 8.41 -3.60
N ALA A 39 7.87 8.97 -3.14
CA ALA A 39 7.86 9.99 -2.10
C ALA A 39 8.45 9.45 -0.79
N GLU A 40 8.09 8.23 -0.39
CA GLU A 40 8.66 7.51 0.75
C GLU A 40 10.19 7.44 0.64
N ARG A 41 10.72 7.01 -0.51
CA ARG A 41 12.18 6.91 -0.73
C ARG A 41 12.89 8.26 -0.77
N GLU A 42 12.26 9.30 -1.32
CA GLU A 42 12.80 10.65 -1.31
C GLU A 42 12.89 11.23 0.11
N ILE A 43 11.89 10.98 0.96
CA ILE A 43 11.91 11.39 2.36
C ILE A 43 12.96 10.59 3.12
N ALA A 44 13.02 9.27 2.91
CA ALA A 44 13.98 8.39 3.54
C ALA A 44 15.42 8.77 3.23
N ALA A 45 15.73 9.11 1.98
CA ALA A 45 17.07 9.56 1.57
C ALA A 45 17.52 10.88 2.22
N ARG A 46 16.57 11.71 2.70
CA ARG A 46 16.83 13.01 3.35
C ARG A 46 16.76 12.95 4.87
N THR A 47 16.41 11.80 5.43
CA THR A 47 16.10 11.63 6.85
C THR A 47 17.14 10.72 7.50
N THR A 48 17.77 11.17 8.57
CA THR A 48 18.81 10.39 9.30
C THR A 48 18.27 9.59 10.48
N SER A 49 16.99 9.77 10.82
CA SER A 49 16.29 9.05 11.90
C SER A 49 14.83 8.92 11.54
N PHE A 50 14.34 7.68 11.46
CA PHE A 50 12.92 7.40 11.29
C PHE A 50 12.22 7.36 12.66
N PRO A 51 10.93 7.73 12.73
CA PRO A 51 10.11 7.37 13.88
C PRO A 51 10.05 5.83 14.02
N HIS A 52 9.76 5.34 15.23
CA HIS A 52 9.81 3.91 15.56
C HIS A 52 8.64 3.07 14.97
N ASP A 53 7.74 3.67 14.19
CA ASP A 53 6.49 3.10 13.67
C ASP A 53 6.48 3.08 12.12
N GLY A 54 7.44 2.36 11.52
CA GLY A 54 7.52 2.19 10.06
C GLY A 54 8.08 3.39 9.28
N GLY A 55 8.00 3.31 7.95
CA GLY A 55 8.48 4.32 7.01
C GLY A 55 7.78 5.68 7.13
N ALA A 56 8.33 6.69 6.45
CA ALA A 56 7.86 8.08 6.53
C ALA A 56 6.36 8.27 6.17
N LEU A 57 5.87 7.47 5.23
CA LEU A 57 4.51 7.41 4.72
C LEU A 57 3.81 6.10 5.11
N GLY A 58 4.33 5.40 6.13
CA GLY A 58 3.77 4.14 6.65
C GLY A 58 4.06 2.94 5.76
N TRP A 59 5.25 2.88 5.15
CA TRP A 59 5.74 1.68 4.49
C TRP A 59 6.46 0.80 5.51
N GLU A 60 5.99 -0.41 5.72
CA GLU A 60 6.67 -1.41 6.54
C GLU A 60 7.75 -2.15 5.74
N ASN A 61 7.53 -2.30 4.43
CA ASN A 61 8.43 -3.02 3.54
C ASN A 61 9.27 -2.06 2.68
N ASP A 62 10.59 -2.10 2.85
CA ASP A 62 11.52 -1.12 2.29
C ASP A 62 12.23 -1.58 0.99
N SER A 63 11.90 -2.78 0.52
CA SER A 63 12.44 -3.38 -0.71
C SER A 63 11.33 -4.01 -1.54
N ILE A 64 11.57 -4.21 -2.84
CA ILE A 64 10.61 -4.91 -3.71
C ILE A 64 10.40 -6.37 -3.28
N GLY A 65 11.42 -7.01 -2.70
CA GLY A 65 11.34 -8.40 -2.23
C GLY A 65 10.39 -8.52 -1.05
N THR A 66 10.68 -7.79 0.02
CA THR A 66 9.85 -7.76 1.24
C THR A 66 8.42 -7.28 0.97
N PHE A 67 8.25 -6.30 0.06
CA PHE A 67 6.92 -5.87 -0.38
C PHE A 67 6.10 -7.00 -1.03
N LEU A 68 6.73 -7.79 -1.92
CA LEU A 68 6.04 -8.89 -2.59
C LEU A 68 5.81 -10.08 -1.67
N GLU A 69 6.75 -10.37 -0.76
CA GLU A 69 6.58 -11.39 0.27
C GLU A 69 5.39 -11.06 1.18
N ALA A 70 5.34 -9.86 1.73
CA ALA A 70 4.21 -9.40 2.55
C ALA A 70 2.87 -9.41 1.80
N ALA A 71 2.87 -9.03 0.52
CA ALA A 71 1.67 -9.11 -0.32
C ALA A 71 1.17 -10.55 -0.48
N VAL A 72 2.08 -11.51 -0.68
CA VAL A 72 1.75 -12.95 -0.79
C VAL A 72 1.25 -13.50 0.53
N ASP A 73 1.96 -13.24 1.64
CA ASP A 73 1.58 -13.73 2.96
C ASP A 73 0.19 -13.24 3.37
N TRP A 74 -0.11 -11.97 3.12
CA TRP A 74 -1.44 -11.42 3.34
C TRP A 74 -2.49 -12.01 2.39
N ALA A 75 -2.15 -12.21 1.12
CA ALA A 75 -3.07 -12.80 0.15
C ALA A 75 -3.48 -14.22 0.59
N ASP A 76 -2.53 -15.04 1.00
CA ASP A 76 -2.76 -16.40 1.48
C ASP A 76 -3.61 -16.39 2.75
N ALA A 77 -3.25 -15.55 3.74
CA ALA A 77 -4.00 -15.41 4.98
C ALA A 77 -5.44 -14.92 4.80
N SER A 78 -5.71 -14.17 3.73
CA SER A 78 -7.01 -13.56 3.44
C SER A 78 -7.83 -14.29 2.37
N THR A 79 -7.42 -15.50 1.97
CA THR A 79 -8.09 -16.28 0.91
C THR A 79 -9.59 -16.48 1.16
N ASP A 80 -9.98 -16.70 2.42
CA ASP A 80 -11.37 -16.88 2.85
C ASP A 80 -11.96 -15.61 3.53
N GLY A 81 -11.28 -14.47 3.37
CA GLY A 81 -11.56 -13.24 4.10
C GLY A 81 -10.89 -13.17 5.47
N LEU A 82 -10.99 -12.01 6.13
CA LEU A 82 -10.54 -11.77 7.51
C LEU A 82 -11.66 -11.11 8.30
N ARG A 83 -11.47 -10.94 9.62
CA ARG A 83 -12.45 -10.29 10.50
C ARG A 83 -12.99 -8.95 9.96
N PHE A 84 -12.14 -8.18 9.28
CA PHE A 84 -12.48 -6.87 8.72
C PHE A 84 -12.25 -6.78 7.21
N TYR A 85 -12.14 -7.93 6.53
CA TYR A 85 -11.89 -8.00 5.10
C TYR A 85 -12.79 -9.04 4.46
N GLN A 86 -13.53 -8.64 3.43
CA GLN A 86 -14.28 -9.54 2.57
C GLN A 86 -13.57 -9.61 1.22
N VAL A 87 -13.35 -10.82 0.72
CA VAL A 87 -12.76 -11.01 -0.61
C VAL A 87 -13.72 -10.44 -1.66
N PRO A 88 -13.30 -9.46 -2.46
CA PRO A 88 -14.15 -8.88 -3.49
C PRO A 88 -14.29 -9.85 -4.67
N ASP A 89 -15.49 -9.91 -5.26
CA ASP A 89 -15.72 -10.68 -6.50
C ASP A 89 -14.93 -10.13 -7.69
N ASN A 90 -14.57 -8.84 -7.64
CA ASN A 90 -13.79 -8.20 -8.69
C ASN A 90 -12.29 -8.55 -8.56
N PRO A 91 -11.71 -9.28 -9.51
CA PRO A 91 -10.30 -9.68 -9.45
C PRO A 91 -9.35 -8.47 -9.46
N TRP A 92 -9.71 -7.36 -10.10
CA TRP A 92 -8.90 -6.14 -10.10
C TRP A 92 -8.86 -5.48 -8.73
N ARG A 93 -10.00 -5.48 -8.02
CA ARG A 93 -10.05 -4.99 -6.65
C ARG A 93 -9.25 -5.90 -5.72
N ARG A 94 -9.39 -7.22 -5.87
CA ARG A 94 -8.59 -8.20 -5.11
C ARG A 94 -7.09 -7.98 -5.33
N ALA A 95 -6.66 -7.79 -6.58
CA ALA A 95 -5.26 -7.51 -6.91
C ALA A 95 -4.76 -6.21 -6.27
N ALA A 96 -5.60 -5.16 -6.26
CA ALA A 96 -5.27 -3.89 -5.60
C ALA A 96 -5.13 -4.04 -4.08
N ASP A 97 -6.05 -4.76 -3.43
CA ASP A 97 -5.99 -5.02 -1.99
C ASP A 97 -4.71 -5.78 -1.61
N ILE A 98 -4.32 -6.79 -2.41
CA ILE A 98 -3.09 -7.59 -2.22
C ILE A 98 -1.85 -6.70 -2.29
N LEU A 99 -1.75 -5.84 -3.31
CA LEU A 99 -0.61 -4.94 -3.48
C LEU A 99 -0.58 -3.84 -2.41
N PHE A 100 -1.75 -3.37 -1.96
CA PHE A 100 -1.83 -2.43 -0.85
C PHE A 100 -1.35 -3.08 0.46
N ALA A 101 -1.71 -4.34 0.71
CA ALA A 101 -1.23 -5.08 1.88
C ALA A 101 0.29 -5.20 1.90
N GLY A 102 0.95 -5.39 0.74
CA GLY A 102 2.41 -5.37 0.65
C GLY A 102 3.07 -4.09 1.20
N LYS A 103 2.37 -2.96 1.24
CA LYS A 103 2.88 -1.72 1.88
C LYS A 103 2.85 -1.79 3.41
N ILE A 104 1.81 -2.37 3.99
CA ILE A 104 1.43 -2.18 5.41
C ILE A 104 1.51 -3.46 6.27
N TYR A 105 1.68 -4.62 5.66
CA TYR A 105 1.75 -5.91 6.35
C TYR A 105 3.21 -6.21 6.72
N GLU A 106 3.46 -6.51 8.00
CA GLU A 106 4.77 -6.87 8.57
C GLU A 106 5.07 -8.36 8.46
#